data_AF-A0A1M3KUD2-F1
#
_entry.id   AF-A0A1M3KUD2-F1
#
_cell.length_a   1.000
_cell.length_b   1.000
_cell.length_c   1.000
_cell.angle_alpha   90.00
_cell.angle_beta   90.00
_cell.angle_gamma   90.00
#
_symmetry.space_group_name_H-M   'P 1'
#
loop_
_entity.id
_entity.type
_entity.pdbx_description
1 polymer ?
#
loop_
_entity_poly.entity_id
_entity_poly.type
_entity_poly.pdbx_seq_one_letter_code
_entity_poly.pdbx_strand_id
1 'polypeptide(L)'
;MTSDDLKRIFGGNTLFRMNSVLGLRLIPLLYVVGLFAFLLWGVEHLFATFAQSFGAGLWGLLQIVAYGALGILLLRVLAEMLLVYFRANESTVDLINQSRTGSASLLEDVRDAIHDIADQDEDDDLLDVDDLITPATVPAPDIEITPPRGPRRTARRTPGPKL
;
A
#
# COMPACT_ATOMS: atom_id res chain seq x y z
N MET A 1 -30.05 -11.44 15.62
CA MET A 1 -28.94 -10.60 15.17
C MET A 1 -29.00 -10.56 13.65
N THR A 2 -29.17 -9.36 13.09
CA THR A 2 -29.44 -9.10 11.68
C THR A 2 -28.15 -9.12 10.86
N SER A 3 -28.24 -9.63 9.63
CA SER A 3 -27.14 -9.77 8.66
C SER A 3 -26.39 -8.46 8.40
N ASP A 4 -27.05 -7.33 8.64
CA ASP A 4 -26.51 -5.99 8.46
C ASP A 4 -25.47 -5.61 9.53
N ASP A 5 -25.59 -6.11 10.76
CA ASP A 5 -24.58 -5.90 11.82
C ASP A 5 -23.33 -6.74 11.55
N LEU A 6 -23.48 -7.94 10.99
CA LEU A 6 -22.36 -8.74 10.49
C LEU A 6 -21.64 -7.98 9.37
N LYS A 7 -22.35 -7.39 8.41
CA LYS A 7 -21.72 -6.55 7.37
C LYS A 7 -20.99 -5.33 7.93
N ARG A 8 -21.51 -4.71 9.00
CA ARG A 8 -20.92 -3.52 9.63
C ARG A 8 -19.68 -3.86 10.46
N ILE A 9 -19.69 -4.99 11.15
CA ILE A 9 -18.56 -5.50 11.95
C ILE A 9 -17.48 -6.11 11.04
N PHE A 10 -17.86 -6.78 9.95
CA PHE A 10 -16.91 -7.29 8.96
C PHE A 10 -16.38 -6.21 7.98
N GLY A 11 -17.07 -5.07 7.84
CA GLY A 11 -16.67 -3.99 6.93
C GLY A 11 -15.79 -2.91 7.55
N GLY A 12 -15.68 -2.83 8.88
CA GLY A 12 -15.10 -1.69 9.58
C GLY A 12 -13.60 -1.80 9.82
N ASN A 13 -12.78 -1.37 8.87
CA ASN A 13 -11.37 -0.92 9.00
C ASN A 13 -10.30 -1.89 9.59
N THR A 14 -10.66 -2.81 10.46
CA THR A 14 -9.78 -3.80 11.10
C THR A 14 -9.55 -5.02 10.21
N LEU A 15 -10.58 -5.49 9.48
CA LEU A 15 -10.39 -6.51 8.45
C LEU A 15 -9.55 -6.01 7.29
N PHE A 16 -9.59 -4.72 6.94
CA PHE A 16 -8.79 -4.16 5.85
C PHE A 16 -7.28 -4.21 6.15
N ARG A 17 -6.88 -4.03 7.42
CA ARG A 17 -5.47 -4.13 7.86
C ARG A 17 -4.97 -5.58 8.03
N MET A 18 -5.86 -6.55 8.29
CA MET A 18 -5.48 -7.97 8.26
C MET A 18 -5.47 -8.53 6.83
N ASN A 19 -6.37 -8.08 5.96
CA ASN A 19 -6.51 -8.57 4.60
C ASN A 19 -5.28 -8.23 3.73
N SER A 20 -4.59 -7.11 3.98
CA SER A 20 -3.36 -6.76 3.24
C SER A 20 -2.17 -7.66 3.59
N VAL A 21 -2.13 -8.22 4.81
CA VAL A 21 -1.06 -9.14 5.26
C VAL A 21 -1.46 -10.60 5.00
N LEU A 22 -2.76 -10.93 5.08
CA LEU A 22 -3.26 -12.25 4.72
C LEU A 22 -3.20 -12.49 3.21
N GLY A 23 -3.40 -11.49 2.36
CA GLY A 23 -3.45 -11.66 0.89
C GLY A 23 -2.27 -12.46 0.32
N LEU A 24 -1.05 -12.19 0.79
CA LEU A 24 0.16 -12.87 0.32
C LEU A 24 0.35 -14.29 0.90
N ARG A 25 -0.26 -14.60 2.05
CA ARG A 25 -0.14 -15.90 2.75
C ARG A 25 -1.39 -16.78 2.67
N LEU A 26 -2.49 -16.26 2.14
CA LEU A 26 -3.76 -16.98 2.08
C LEU A 26 -3.68 -18.17 1.12
N ILE A 27 -2.94 -18.03 0.02
CA ILE A 27 -2.79 -19.07 -1.01
C ILE A 27 -2.16 -20.36 -0.43
N PRO A 28 -0.96 -20.32 0.18
CA PRO A 28 -0.37 -21.53 0.74
C PRO A 28 -1.23 -22.10 1.87
N LEU A 29 -1.85 -21.26 2.69
CA LEU A 29 -2.73 -21.71 3.77
C LEU A 29 -3.97 -22.43 3.25
N LEU A 30 -4.64 -21.85 2.24
CA LEU A 30 -5.81 -22.44 1.59
C LEU A 30 -5.47 -23.77 0.91
N TYR A 31 -4.27 -23.87 0.32
CA TYR A 31 -3.82 -25.11 -0.31
C TYR A 31 -3.61 -26.21 0.73
N VAL A 32 -2.94 -25.92 1.86
CA VAL A 32 -2.73 -26.89 2.94
C VAL A 32 -4.06 -27.31 3.57
N VAL A 33 -4.93 -26.35 3.87
CA VAL A 33 -6.25 -26.64 4.46
C VAL A 33 -7.13 -27.41 3.49
N GLY A 34 -7.17 -27.02 2.22
CA GLY A 34 -7.92 -27.73 1.19
C GLY A 34 -7.41 -29.16 0.97
N LEU A 35 -6.09 -29.34 0.92
CA LEU A 35 -5.48 -30.67 0.81
C LEU A 35 -5.80 -31.54 2.02
N PHE A 36 -5.73 -30.97 3.23
CA PHE A 36 -6.10 -31.67 4.45
C PHE A 36 -7.57 -32.05 4.49
N ALA A 37 -8.47 -31.16 4.03
CA ALA A 37 -9.89 -31.46 3.91
C ALA A 37 -10.14 -32.62 2.93
N PHE A 38 -9.47 -32.63 1.77
CA PHE A 38 -9.56 -33.75 0.82
C PHE A 38 -9.00 -35.05 1.38
N LEU A 39 -7.91 -34.98 2.15
CA LEU A 39 -7.34 -36.15 2.81
C LEU A 39 -8.35 -36.75 3.81
N LEU A 40 -8.90 -35.93 4.70
CA LEU A 40 -9.89 -36.37 5.68
C LEU A 40 -11.14 -36.93 4.99
N TRP A 41 -11.64 -36.24 3.97
CA TRP A 41 -12.77 -36.72 3.17
C TRP A 41 -12.48 -38.09 2.54
N GLY A 42 -11.30 -38.27 1.95
CA GLY A 42 -10.93 -39.55 1.33
C GLY A 42 -10.88 -40.69 2.34
N VAL A 43 -10.33 -40.44 3.53
CA VAL A 43 -10.28 -41.43 4.62
C VAL A 43 -11.69 -41.78 5.11
N GLU A 44 -12.52 -40.77 5.39
CA GLU A 44 -13.91 -40.97 5.82
C GLU A 44 -14.71 -41.75 4.78
N HIS A 45 -14.63 -41.36 3.50
CA HIS A 45 -15.34 -42.01 2.39
C HIS A 45 -14.91 -43.46 2.21
N LEU A 46 -13.61 -43.75 2.36
CA LEU A 46 -13.08 -45.12 2.29
C LEU A 46 -13.69 -45.98 3.39
N PHE A 47 -13.64 -45.54 4.64
CA PHE A 47 -14.20 -46.31 5.75
C PHE A 47 -15.73 -46.44 5.65
N ALA A 48 -16.44 -45.39 5.24
CA ALA A 48 -17.89 -45.41 5.06
C ALA A 48 -18.33 -46.41 3.98
N THR A 49 -17.62 -46.45 2.85
CA THR A 49 -17.95 -47.37 1.74
C THR A 49 -17.57 -48.82 2.06
N PHE A 50 -16.42 -49.05 2.71
CA PHE A 50 -16.04 -50.39 3.18
C PHE A 50 -16.96 -50.93 4.28
N ALA A 51 -17.49 -50.06 5.14
CA ALA A 51 -18.43 -50.46 6.20
C ALA A 51 -19.75 -51.01 5.64
N GLN A 52 -20.16 -50.59 4.45
CA GLN A 52 -21.38 -51.10 3.80
C GLN A 52 -21.17 -52.48 3.17
N SER A 53 -20.11 -52.64 2.38
CA SER A 53 -19.72 -53.93 1.81
C SER A 53 -18.33 -53.85 1.17
N PHE A 54 -17.70 -55.01 0.94
CA PHE A 54 -16.41 -55.06 0.25
C PHE A 54 -16.49 -54.53 -1.19
N GLY A 55 -17.58 -54.83 -1.92
CA GLY A 55 -17.80 -54.32 -3.27
C GLY A 55 -17.99 -52.81 -3.31
N ALA A 56 -18.73 -52.25 -2.34
CA ALA A 56 -18.89 -50.81 -2.18
C ALA A 56 -17.55 -50.14 -1.84
N GLY A 57 -16.70 -50.75 -1.02
CA GLY A 57 -15.35 -50.26 -0.75
C GLY A 57 -14.46 -50.20 -2.00
N LEU A 58 -14.50 -51.22 -2.86
CA LEU A 58 -13.75 -51.23 -4.12
C LEU A 58 -14.21 -50.11 -5.07
N TRP A 59 -15.53 -49.92 -5.17
CA TRP A 59 -16.12 -48.80 -5.91
C TRP A 59 -15.76 -47.44 -5.28
N GLY A 60 -15.79 -47.36 -3.95
CA GLY A 60 -15.40 -46.19 -3.18
C GLY A 60 -13.94 -45.78 -3.42
N LEU A 61 -13.04 -46.73 -3.60
CA LEU A 61 -11.64 -46.44 -3.93
C LEU A 61 -11.49 -45.82 -5.32
N LEU A 62 -12.19 -46.36 -6.34
CA LEU A 62 -12.25 -45.74 -7.66
C LEU A 62 -12.83 -44.32 -7.59
N GLN A 63 -13.88 -44.17 -6.78
CA GLN A 63 -14.57 -42.90 -6.56
C GLN A 63 -13.65 -41.85 -5.91
N ILE A 64 -12.84 -42.23 -4.93
CA ILE A 64 -11.84 -41.34 -4.30
C ILE A 64 -10.80 -40.92 -5.33
N VAL A 65 -10.33 -41.81 -6.19
CA VAL A 65 -9.35 -41.44 -7.22
C VAL A 65 -9.96 -40.45 -8.22
N ALA A 66 -11.16 -40.72 -8.72
CA ALA A 66 -11.84 -39.86 -9.69
C ALA A 66 -12.23 -38.50 -9.10
N TYR A 67 -12.98 -38.49 -8.00
CA TYR A 67 -13.44 -37.23 -7.38
C TYR A 67 -12.36 -36.54 -6.57
N GLY A 68 -11.38 -37.25 -6.02
CA GLY A 68 -10.20 -36.65 -5.39
C GLY A 68 -9.35 -35.91 -6.41
N ALA A 69 -9.09 -36.49 -7.59
CA ALA A 69 -8.39 -35.79 -8.67
C ALA A 69 -9.17 -34.56 -9.16
N LEU A 70 -10.48 -34.72 -9.37
CA LEU A 70 -11.37 -33.59 -9.73
C LEU A 70 -11.36 -32.52 -8.64
N GLY A 71 -11.39 -32.93 -7.37
CA GLY A 71 -11.33 -32.06 -6.21
C GLY A 71 -10.04 -31.25 -6.13
N ILE A 72 -8.88 -31.86 -6.40
CA ILE A 72 -7.60 -31.15 -6.49
C ILE A 72 -7.60 -30.12 -7.63
N LEU A 73 -8.21 -30.46 -8.77
CA LEU A 73 -8.35 -29.53 -9.89
C LEU A 73 -9.27 -28.35 -9.54
N LEU A 74 -10.40 -28.61 -8.89
CA LEU A 74 -11.28 -27.54 -8.37
C LEU A 74 -10.57 -26.67 -7.33
N LEU A 75 -9.80 -27.27 -6.43
CA LEU A 75 -9.00 -26.53 -5.44
C LEU A 75 -7.99 -25.62 -6.13
N ARG A 76 -7.35 -26.09 -7.22
CA ARG A 76 -6.45 -25.28 -8.04
C ARG A 76 -7.17 -24.08 -8.67
N VAL A 77 -8.28 -24.34 -9.34
CA VAL A 77 -9.08 -23.28 -9.97
C VAL A 77 -9.57 -22.26 -8.95
N LEU A 78 -10.00 -22.73 -7.77
CA LEU A 78 -10.44 -21.85 -6.68
C LEU A 78 -9.29 -20.99 -6.15
N ALA A 79 -8.11 -21.59 -5.92
CA ALA A 79 -6.93 -20.86 -5.46
C ALA A 79 -6.48 -19.81 -6.49
N GLU A 80 -6.52 -20.14 -7.78
CA GLU A 80 -6.20 -19.22 -8.86
C GLU A 80 -7.23 -18.09 -8.99
N MET A 81 -8.52 -18.40 -8.88
CA MET A 81 -9.58 -17.38 -8.85
C MET A 81 -9.41 -16.41 -7.68
N LEU A 82 -9.06 -16.92 -6.50
CA LEU A 82 -8.76 -16.08 -5.35
C LEU A 82 -7.53 -15.21 -5.62
N LEU A 83 -6.47 -15.75 -6.22
CA LEU A 83 -5.29 -14.97 -6.60
C LEU A 83 -5.65 -13.83 -7.56
N VAL A 84 -6.41 -14.14 -8.62
CA VAL A 84 -6.87 -13.13 -9.60
C VAL A 84 -7.72 -12.06 -8.91
N TYR A 85 -8.63 -12.48 -8.02
CA TYR A 85 -9.46 -11.56 -7.25
C TYR A 85 -8.62 -10.66 -6.34
N PHE A 86 -7.70 -11.21 -5.55
CA PHE A 86 -6.85 -10.40 -4.67
C PHE A 86 -5.95 -9.47 -5.48
N ARG A 87 -5.34 -9.95 -6.56
CA ARG A 87 -4.54 -9.12 -7.47
C ARG A 87 -5.33 -7.97 -8.09
N ALA A 88 -6.58 -8.20 -8.47
CA ALA A 88 -7.46 -7.14 -8.98
C ALA A 88 -7.74 -6.08 -7.91
N ASN A 89 -7.89 -6.47 -6.64
CA ASN A 89 -8.14 -5.56 -5.53
C ASN A 89 -6.87 -4.91 -4.95
N GLU A 90 -5.69 -5.51 -5.10
CA GLU A 90 -4.39 -4.93 -4.68
C GLU A 90 -4.06 -3.65 -5.47
N SER A 91 -4.47 -3.56 -6.73
CA SER A 91 -4.36 -2.31 -7.53
C SER A 91 -5.03 -1.10 -6.87
N THR A 92 -6.03 -1.35 -6.01
CA THR A 92 -6.72 -0.31 -5.23
C THR A 92 -5.97 0.03 -3.94
N VAL A 93 -5.18 -0.90 -3.40
CA VAL A 93 -4.41 -0.74 -2.14
C VAL A 93 -3.07 -0.05 -2.38
N ASP A 94 -2.40 -0.31 -3.52
CA ASP A 94 -1.12 0.35 -3.85
C ASP A 94 -1.26 1.87 -4.01
N LEU A 95 -2.39 2.34 -4.53
CA LEU A 95 -2.72 3.78 -4.59
C LEU A 95 -2.78 4.42 -3.18
N ILE A 96 -3.26 3.66 -2.18
CA ILE A 96 -3.39 4.13 -0.81
C ILE A 96 -2.05 4.05 -0.08
N ASN A 97 -1.24 3.01 -0.30
CA ASN A 97 0.10 2.91 0.28
C ASN A 97 1.08 3.94 -0.32
N GLN A 98 0.99 4.22 -1.62
CA GLN A 98 1.78 5.29 -2.25
C GLN A 98 1.43 6.67 -1.67
N SER A 99 0.16 6.92 -1.32
CA SER A 99 -0.23 8.14 -0.60
C SER A 99 0.35 8.23 0.82
N ARG A 100 0.64 7.09 1.46
CA ARG A 100 1.27 7.03 2.78
C ARG A 100 2.80 7.16 2.71
N THR A 101 3.46 6.58 1.70
CA THR A 101 4.92 6.78 1.48
C THR A 101 5.25 8.19 1.03
N GLY A 102 4.30 8.92 0.42
CA GLY A 102 4.42 10.36 0.17
C GLY A 102 4.57 11.22 1.45
N SER A 103 4.14 10.73 2.62
CA SER A 103 4.37 11.43 3.89
C SER A 103 5.83 11.36 4.38
N ALA A 104 6.60 10.37 3.93
CA ALA A 104 8.05 10.34 4.16
C ALA A 104 8.77 11.34 3.25
N SER A 105 8.33 11.49 1.99
CA SER A 105 8.84 12.51 1.06
C SER A 105 8.53 13.94 1.52
N LEU A 106 7.35 14.20 2.08
CA LEU A 106 7.05 15.53 2.65
C LEU A 106 7.89 15.85 3.90
N LEU A 107 8.24 14.86 4.72
CA LEU A 107 9.11 15.05 5.88
C LEU A 107 10.57 15.25 5.43
N GLU A 108 10.99 14.54 4.38
CA GLU A 108 12.31 14.70 3.78
C GLU A 108 12.45 16.06 3.08
N ASP A 109 11.46 16.51 2.32
CA ASP A 109 11.42 17.86 1.74
C ASP A 109 11.42 18.97 2.82
N VAL A 110 10.71 18.77 3.93
CA VAL A 110 10.71 19.73 5.06
C VAL A 110 12.07 19.70 5.78
N ARG A 111 12.69 18.54 5.93
CA ARG A 111 14.03 18.40 6.52
C ARG A 111 15.09 19.05 5.64
N ASP A 112 15.00 18.87 4.33
CA ASP A 112 15.88 19.48 3.33
C ASP A 112 15.73 21.00 3.36
N ALA A 113 14.49 21.50 3.35
CA ALA A 113 14.21 22.93 3.48
C ALA A 113 14.69 23.53 4.82
N ILE A 114 14.67 22.77 5.92
CA ILE A 114 15.23 23.22 7.22
C ILE A 114 16.76 23.22 7.18
N HIS A 115 17.39 22.26 6.51
CA HIS A 115 18.84 22.21 6.35
C HIS A 115 19.36 23.36 5.50
N ASP A 116 18.68 23.69 4.40
CA ASP A 116 18.99 24.82 3.54
C ASP A 116 18.89 26.18 4.27
N ILE A 117 17.95 26.32 5.21
CA ILE A 117 17.84 27.53 6.05
C ILE A 117 18.97 27.59 7.07
N ALA A 118 19.35 26.45 7.66
CA ALA A 118 20.45 26.39 8.62
C ALA A 118 21.81 26.68 7.98
N ASP A 119 22.02 26.23 6.74
CA ASP A 119 23.25 26.51 5.98
C ASP A 119 23.30 27.96 5.47
N GLN A 120 22.16 28.64 5.33
CA GLN A 120 22.10 30.08 4.99
C GLN A 120 22.50 31.01 6.13
N ASP A 121 22.47 30.54 7.39
CA ASP A 121 22.88 31.34 8.55
C ASP A 121 24.40 31.31 8.77
N GLU A 122 25.17 30.43 8.09
CA GLU A 122 26.63 30.33 8.26
C GLU A 122 27.44 31.13 7.21
N ASP A 123 26.83 31.58 6.11
CA ASP A 123 27.53 32.30 5.02
C ASP A 123 27.31 33.83 4.99
N ASP A 124 26.41 34.40 5.80
CA ASP A 124 26.16 35.85 5.85
C ASP A 124 26.89 36.57 7.02
N ASP A 125 27.63 35.85 7.86
CA ASP A 125 28.39 36.39 9.01
C ASP A 125 29.92 36.43 8.77
N LEU A 126 30.34 36.75 7.55
CA LEU A 126 31.74 37.17 7.26
C LEU A 126 31.79 38.58 6.65
N LEU A 127 30.89 39.46 7.11
CA LEU A 127 31.15 40.89 7.09
C LEU A 127 31.95 41.22 8.35
N ASP A 128 33.24 41.51 8.19
CA ASP A 128 34.14 42.05 9.22
C ASP A 128 33.44 43.17 10.02
N VAL A 129 32.88 42.82 11.19
CA VAL A 129 32.22 43.76 12.10
C VAL A 129 33.23 44.76 12.71
N ASP A 130 34.53 44.51 12.55
CA ASP A 130 35.60 45.38 13.04
C ASP A 130 35.90 46.60 12.14
N ASP A 131 35.39 46.67 10.90
CA ASP A 131 35.66 47.81 10.00
C ASP A 131 34.55 48.88 9.96
N LEU A 132 33.46 48.72 10.72
CA LEU A 132 32.33 49.67 10.75
C LEU A 132 32.40 50.75 11.84
N ILE A 133 33.50 50.85 12.60
CA ILE A 133 33.72 51.98 13.52
C ILE A 133 34.70 52.96 12.88
N THR A 134 34.23 53.70 11.87
CA THR A 134 34.93 54.88 11.38
C THR A 134 34.57 56.11 12.25
N PRO A 135 35.56 56.92 12.68
CA PRO A 135 35.28 58.13 13.46
C PRO A 135 34.40 59.12 12.66
N ALA A 136 33.49 59.79 13.36
CA ALA A 136 32.32 60.53 12.86
C ALA A 136 32.61 61.78 11.98
N THR A 137 33.72 61.85 11.27
CA THR A 137 34.12 62.99 10.42
C THR A 137 34.20 62.66 8.92
N VAL A 138 33.83 61.45 8.49
CA VAL A 138 33.79 61.08 7.06
C VAL A 138 32.33 60.96 6.59
N PRO A 139 31.93 61.64 5.50
CA PRO A 139 30.56 61.56 5.01
C PRO A 139 30.27 60.16 4.46
N ALA A 140 29.08 59.63 4.77
CA ALA A 140 28.66 58.29 4.39
C ALA A 140 28.68 58.09 2.86
N PRO A 141 29.16 56.94 2.37
CA PRO A 141 29.11 56.63 0.94
C PRO A 141 27.66 56.39 0.49
N ASP A 142 27.29 56.90 -0.69
CA ASP A 142 26.00 56.63 -1.34
C ASP A 142 25.94 55.16 -1.75
N ILE A 143 25.19 54.36 -0.98
CA ILE A 143 24.89 52.97 -1.33
C ILE A 143 23.66 53.00 -2.24
N GLU A 144 23.87 52.78 -3.55
CA GLU A 144 22.80 52.58 -4.52
C GLU A 144 22.14 51.21 -4.28
N ILE A 145 21.07 51.20 -3.49
CA ILE A 145 20.28 49.99 -3.20
C ILE A 145 19.51 49.60 -4.47
N THR A 146 20.10 48.71 -5.28
CA THR A 146 19.37 48.05 -6.36
C THR A 146 18.68 46.80 -5.78
N PRO A 147 17.34 46.73 -5.72
CA PRO A 147 16.67 45.56 -5.17
C PRO A 147 16.89 44.32 -6.08
N PRO A 148 17.05 43.11 -5.51
CA PRO A 148 17.20 41.90 -6.29
C PRO A 148 15.95 41.65 -7.13
N ARG A 149 16.18 41.34 -8.41
CA ARG A 149 15.12 41.15 -9.41
C ARG A 149 14.40 39.84 -9.15
N GLY A 150 13.33 39.89 -8.33
CA GLY A 150 12.50 38.73 -8.02
C GLY A 150 11.86 38.09 -9.26
N PRO A 151 11.47 36.79 -9.19
CA PRO A 151 10.97 36.03 -10.32
C PRO A 151 9.70 36.66 -10.90
N ARG A 152 9.76 36.98 -12.20
CA ARG A 152 8.68 37.59 -12.98
C ARG A 152 7.50 36.62 -13.08
N ARG A 153 6.50 36.77 -12.20
CA ARG A 153 5.18 36.12 -12.34
C ARG A 153 4.55 36.56 -13.66
N THR A 154 4.56 35.69 -14.67
CA THR A 154 3.76 35.86 -15.88
C THR A 154 2.32 35.46 -15.55
N ALA A 155 1.50 36.44 -15.19
CA ALA A 155 0.06 36.22 -15.04
C ALA A 155 -0.52 35.78 -16.40
N ARG A 156 -1.02 34.55 -16.45
CA ARG A 156 -1.74 33.97 -17.60
C ARG A 156 -3.04 34.75 -17.77
N ARG A 157 -3.13 35.55 -18.82
CA ARG A 157 -4.29 36.39 -19.17
C ARG A 157 -5.45 35.51 -19.61
N THR A 158 -6.53 35.45 -18.85
CA THR A 158 -7.81 34.86 -19.28
C THR A 158 -8.50 35.84 -20.26
N PRO A 159 -9.01 35.39 -21.43
CA PRO A 159 -9.78 36.26 -22.30
C PRO A 159 -11.22 36.42 -21.77
N GLY A 160 -11.71 37.65 -21.73
CA GLY A 160 -13.06 37.99 -21.32
C GLY A 160 -14.14 37.61 -22.36
N PRO A 161 -15.42 37.54 -21.94
CA PRO A 161 -16.52 37.04 -22.76
C PRO A 161 -16.88 38.03 -23.88
N LYS A 162 -17.18 37.50 -25.07
CA LYS A 162 -17.70 38.26 -26.21
C LYS A 162 -19.22 38.45 -26.02
N LEU A 163 -19.67 39.70 -26.07
CA LEU A 163 -21.05 40.09 -26.35
C LEU A 163 -21.34 39.94 -27.85
#